data_AF-A0A978TAE4-F1
#
_entry.id   AF-A0A978TAE4-F1
#
_cell.length_a   1.000
_cell.length_b   1.000
_cell.length_c   1.000
_cell.angle_alpha   90.00
_cell.angle_beta   90.00
_cell.angle_gamma   90.00
#
_symmetry.space_group_name_H-M   'P 1'
#
loop_
_entity.id
_entity.type
_entity.pdbx_description
1 polymer ?
#
loop_
_entity_poly.entity_id
_entity_poly.type
_entity_poly.pdbx_seq_one_letter_code
_entity_poly.pdbx_strand_id
1 'polypeptide(L)'
;MLDTQSCLHYREGQRMYKKILVAIDNSSLSQAIFTQALELAKAMGASLLIVHSLSDEEEGIPIPVANRLDSIYWAPGTELNLAAWEEEWNHYQSANLELLRRFAAQANGTGVATEFRQLVGTPGKVICKAAQK
;
A
#
# COMPACT_ATOMS: atom_id res chain seq x y z
N MET A 1 33.54 -1.33 -42.56
CA MET A 1 32.15 -1.80 -42.36
C MET A 1 32.18 -2.67 -41.11
N LEU A 2 32.15 -2.02 -39.94
CA LEU A 2 32.27 -2.70 -38.66
C LEU A 2 30.88 -3.20 -38.27
N ASP A 3 30.83 -4.50 -38.03
CA ASP A 3 29.66 -5.30 -37.73
C ASP A 3 29.03 -4.87 -36.40
N THR A 4 27.99 -4.06 -36.46
CA THR A 4 27.21 -3.59 -35.31
C THR A 4 26.37 -4.71 -34.66
N GLN A 5 26.41 -5.92 -35.20
CA GLN A 5 25.57 -7.03 -34.77
C GLN A 5 26.14 -7.78 -33.55
N SER A 6 27.37 -7.49 -33.12
CA SER A 6 28.05 -8.18 -32.01
C SER A 6 27.71 -7.64 -30.61
N CYS A 7 27.06 -6.47 -30.49
CA CYS A 7 26.67 -5.93 -29.18
C CYS A 7 25.31 -6.42 -28.64
N LEU A 8 24.48 -7.08 -29.47
CA LEU A 8 23.16 -7.56 -29.03
C LEU A 8 23.20 -8.92 -28.32
N HIS A 9 24.39 -9.45 -28.02
CA HIS A 9 24.57 -10.76 -27.39
C HIS A 9 25.09 -10.70 -25.94
N TYR A 10 25.05 -9.53 -25.30
CA TYR A 10 25.38 -9.39 -23.88
C TYR A 10 24.21 -9.85 -23.00
N ARG A 11 24.02 -11.17 -22.93
CA ARG A 11 23.35 -11.94 -21.88
C ARG A 11 22.36 -11.13 -21.03
N GLU A 12 21.11 -11.05 -21.49
CA GLU A 12 19.89 -10.75 -20.71
C GLU A 12 19.63 -11.85 -19.65
N GLY A 13 20.60 -12.04 -18.76
CA GLY A 13 20.57 -12.97 -17.64
C GLY A 13 20.36 -12.26 -16.29
N GLN A 14 19.87 -11.02 -16.30
CA GLN A 14 19.43 -10.33 -15.08
C GLN A 14 17.93 -10.54 -14.93
N ARG A 15 17.52 -11.02 -13.75
CA ARG A 15 16.11 -11.25 -13.40
C ARG A 15 15.33 -9.95 -13.58
N MET A 16 14.65 -9.77 -14.71
CA MET A 16 13.67 -8.70 -14.85
C MET A 16 12.59 -8.92 -13.78
N TYR A 17 12.40 -7.91 -12.93
CA TYR A 17 11.31 -7.88 -11.98
C TYR A 17 10.00 -7.86 -12.76
N LYS A 18 9.22 -8.95 -12.68
CA LYS A 18 7.92 -9.07 -13.36
C LYS A 18 6.77 -8.41 -12.60
N LYS A 19 6.98 -8.18 -11.31
CA LYS A 19 6.01 -7.59 -10.39
C LYS A 19 6.76 -6.70 -9.40
N ILE A 20 6.28 -5.48 -9.24
CA ILE A 20 6.76 -4.52 -8.25
C ILE A 20 5.70 -4.42 -7.16
N LEU A 21 6.08 -4.63 -5.91
CA LEU A 21 5.22 -4.40 -4.76
C LEU A 21 5.50 -3.00 -4.22
N VAL A 22 4.45 -2.23 -3.98
CA VAL A 22 4.53 -0.91 -3.34
C VAL A 22 3.62 -0.87 -2.12
N ALA A 23 4.20 -0.54 -0.97
CA ALA A 23 3.46 -0.31 0.26
C ALA A 23 3.06 1.16 0.32
N ILE A 24 1.78 1.42 0.61
CA ILE A 24 1.18 2.73 0.71
C ILE A 24 0.52 2.84 2.09
N ASP A 25 0.65 4.01 2.69
CA ASP A 25 0.05 4.47 3.93
C ASP A 25 -0.59 5.85 3.71
N ASN A 26 -1.14 6.47 4.76
CA ASN A 26 -1.72 7.80 4.72
C ASN A 26 -0.68 8.93 4.83
N SER A 27 0.62 8.61 4.75
CA SER A 27 1.66 9.63 4.77
C SER A 27 1.67 10.45 3.48
N SER A 28 2.15 11.68 3.57
CA SER A 28 2.38 12.54 2.40
C SER A 28 3.39 11.95 1.40
N LEU A 29 4.22 11.02 1.84
CA LEU A 29 5.25 10.38 1.02
C LEU A 29 4.67 9.33 0.06
N SER A 30 3.51 8.76 0.37
CA SER A 30 2.90 7.67 -0.41
C SER A 30 2.68 8.00 -1.88
N GLN A 31 2.34 9.25 -2.21
CA GLN A 31 2.19 9.69 -3.61
C GLN A 31 3.52 9.61 -4.38
N ALA A 32 4.63 10.02 -3.76
CA ALA A 32 5.94 9.99 -4.38
C ALA A 32 6.43 8.55 -4.57
N ILE A 33 6.25 7.69 -3.56
CA ILE A 33 6.58 6.26 -3.64
C ILE A 33 5.79 5.58 -4.76
N PHE A 34 4.48 5.81 -4.83
CA PHE A 34 3.63 5.28 -5.89
C PHE A 34 4.14 5.71 -7.28
N THR A 35 4.47 6.98 -7.45
CA THR A 35 4.94 7.53 -8.72
C THR A 35 6.24 6.85 -9.16
N GLN A 36 7.20 6.71 -8.25
CA GLN A 36 8.47 6.05 -8.53
C GLN A 36 8.28 4.56 -8.88
N ALA A 37 7.40 3.86 -8.17
CA ALA A 37 7.08 2.46 -8.44
C ALA A 37 6.40 2.28 -9.81
N LEU A 38 5.53 3.22 -10.20
CA LEU A 38 4.88 3.22 -11.50
C LEU A 38 5.89 3.44 -12.64
N GLU A 39 6.82 4.38 -12.49
CA GLU A 39 7.89 4.62 -13.47
C GLU A 39 8.79 3.39 -13.65
N LEU A 40 9.19 2.77 -12.53
CA LEU A 40 9.94 1.51 -12.56
C LEU A 40 9.16 0.40 -13.27
N ALA A 41 7.87 0.25 -12.97
CA ALA A 41 7.05 -0.78 -13.60
C ALA A 41 6.95 -0.58 -15.11
N LYS A 42 6.82 0.67 -15.57
CA LYS A 42 6.82 1.01 -17.01
C LYS A 42 8.15 0.68 -17.67
N ALA A 43 9.26 1.11 -17.08
CA ALA A 43 10.60 0.89 -17.62
C ALA A 43 10.94 -0.59 -17.74
N MET A 44 10.38 -1.43 -16.87
CA MET A 44 10.65 -2.86 -16.81
C MET A 44 9.58 -3.73 -17.49
N GLY A 45 8.48 -3.16 -17.97
CA GLY A 45 7.32 -3.93 -18.42
C GLY A 45 6.72 -4.83 -17.32
N ALA A 46 6.83 -4.39 -16.06
CA ALA A 46 6.38 -5.12 -14.89
C ALA A 46 4.92 -4.78 -14.53
N SER A 47 4.28 -5.67 -13.79
CA SER A 47 3.00 -5.39 -13.11
C SER A 47 3.23 -4.72 -11.76
N LEU A 48 2.22 -4.04 -11.22
CA LEU A 48 2.26 -3.39 -9.92
C LEU A 48 1.31 -4.08 -8.94
N LEU A 49 1.74 -4.25 -7.68
CA LEU A 49 0.91 -4.66 -6.55
C LEU A 49 0.98 -3.59 -5.48
N ILE A 50 -0.14 -2.91 -5.24
CA ILE A 50 -0.26 -1.88 -4.21
C ILE A 50 -0.79 -2.52 -2.93
N VAL A 51 -0.17 -2.24 -1.78
CA VAL A 51 -0.55 -2.85 -0.50
C VAL A 51 -0.71 -1.77 0.55
N HIS A 52 -1.83 -1.79 1.27
CA HIS A 52 -2.04 -1.00 2.50
C HIS A 52 -2.25 -1.95 3.69
N SER A 53 -1.73 -1.54 4.84
CA SER A 53 -1.87 -2.25 6.10
C SER A 53 -2.85 -1.52 7.00
N LEU A 54 -3.96 -2.16 7.35
CA LEU A 54 -4.82 -1.70 8.43
C LEU A 54 -4.13 -2.10 9.75
N SER A 55 -3.37 -1.16 10.30
CA SER A 55 -2.52 -1.34 11.48
C SER A 55 -2.79 -0.28 12.51
N ASP A 56 -2.77 -0.65 13.79
CA ASP A 56 -2.86 0.29 14.91
C ASP A 56 -1.57 1.13 15.10
N GLU A 57 -0.62 1.01 14.18
CA GLU A 57 0.63 1.78 14.14
C GLU A 57 0.54 3.01 13.21
N GLU A 58 -0.55 3.15 12.45
CA GLU A 58 -0.71 4.24 11.49
C GLU A 58 -1.35 5.48 12.14
N GLU A 59 -0.94 6.69 11.72
CA GLU A 59 -1.59 7.92 12.15
C GLU A 59 -3.02 8.03 11.58
N GLY A 60 -3.93 8.57 12.38
CA GLY A 60 -5.34 8.72 11.98
C GLY A 60 -6.20 7.48 12.18
N ILE A 61 -5.68 6.44 12.85
CA ILE A 61 -6.48 5.28 13.22
C ILE A 61 -7.55 5.62 14.26
N PRO A 62 -8.72 4.97 14.17
CA PRO A 62 -9.73 5.06 15.22
C PRO A 62 -9.27 4.27 16.45
N ILE A 63 -8.84 4.98 17.50
CA ILE A 63 -8.30 4.36 18.72
C ILE A 63 -9.34 3.41 19.33
N PRO A 64 -9.03 2.10 19.52
CA PRO A 64 -9.94 1.16 20.15
C PRO A 64 -10.39 1.63 21.52
N VAL A 65 -11.68 1.44 21.81
CA VAL A 65 -12.29 1.84 23.09
C VAL A 65 -11.56 1.27 24.32
N ALA A 66 -10.99 0.06 24.21
CA ALA A 66 -10.20 -0.58 25.26
C ALA A 66 -8.83 0.12 25.46
N ASN A 67 -8.17 0.51 24.38
CA ASN A 67 -6.88 1.23 24.43
C ASN A 67 -7.06 2.68 24.91
N ARG A 68 -8.27 3.24 24.74
CA ARG A 68 -8.67 4.50 25.36
C ARG A 68 -8.86 4.36 26.87
N LEU A 69 -9.34 3.21 27.34
CA LEU A 69 -9.62 2.96 28.75
C LEU A 69 -8.34 2.99 29.62
N ASP A 70 -7.21 2.52 29.08
CA ASP A 70 -5.90 2.61 29.73
C ASP A 70 -5.42 4.07 29.89
N SER A 71 -5.89 4.98 29.02
CA SER A 71 -5.57 6.42 29.08
C SER A 71 -6.62 7.26 29.82
N ILE A 72 -7.83 6.73 30.06
CA ILE A 72 -8.99 7.43 30.64
C ILE A 72 -9.45 6.73 31.93
N TYR A 73 -8.51 6.26 32.77
CA TYR A 73 -8.86 6.02 34.16
C TYR A 73 -9.06 7.39 34.83
N TRP A 74 -10.32 7.88 34.88
CA TRP A 74 -10.93 8.73 35.93
C TRP A 74 -11.88 9.88 35.48
N ALA A 75 -12.22 10.08 34.20
CA ALA A 75 -13.10 11.21 33.82
C ALA A 75 -14.60 10.81 33.69
N PRO A 76 -15.52 11.36 34.52
CA PRO A 76 -16.97 11.19 34.32
C PRO A 76 -17.42 11.85 33.00
N GLY A 77 -18.23 11.16 32.21
CA GLY A 77 -18.72 11.64 30.90
C GLY A 77 -18.09 10.99 29.67
N THR A 78 -17.22 9.99 29.86
CA THR A 78 -16.68 9.15 28.77
C THR A 78 -17.56 7.92 28.58
N GLU A 79 -18.79 8.11 28.11
CA GLU A 79 -19.60 6.98 27.68
C GLU A 79 -18.94 6.29 26.48
N LEU A 80 -18.68 5.00 26.64
CA LEU A 80 -18.02 4.15 25.65
C LEU A 80 -18.95 3.94 24.45
N ASN A 81 -18.92 4.83 23.47
CA ASN A 81 -19.76 4.71 22.28
C ASN A 81 -19.13 3.75 21.25
N LEU A 82 -19.38 2.45 21.44
CA LEU A 82 -18.94 1.39 20.52
C LEU A 82 -19.40 1.63 19.08
N ALA A 83 -20.63 2.10 18.89
CA ALA A 83 -21.19 2.34 17.55
C ALA A 83 -20.46 3.46 16.81
N ALA A 84 -20.10 4.55 17.51
CA ALA A 84 -19.31 5.63 16.91
C ALA A 84 -17.88 5.18 16.55
N TRP A 85 -17.28 4.30 17.35
CA TRP A 85 -15.97 3.71 17.01
C TRP A 85 -16.07 2.79 15.79
N GLU A 86 -17.10 1.95 15.70
CA GLU A 86 -17.35 1.10 14.53
C GLU A 86 -17.55 1.92 13.25
N GLU A 87 -18.29 3.02 13.33
CA GLU A 87 -18.49 3.94 12.21
C GLU A 87 -17.16 4.56 11.74
N GLU A 88 -16.36 5.09 12.66
CA GLU A 88 -15.06 5.68 12.33
C GLU A 88 -14.10 4.64 11.76
N TRP A 89 -14.11 3.42 12.29
CA TRP A 89 -13.34 2.29 11.74
C TRP A 89 -13.76 1.95 10.30
N ASN A 90 -15.05 1.83 10.05
CA ASN A 90 -15.57 1.57 8.70
C ASN A 90 -15.21 2.69 7.73
N HIS A 91 -15.27 3.94 8.18
CA HIS A 91 -14.89 5.10 7.38
C HIS A 91 -13.40 5.08 7.05
N TYR A 92 -12.53 4.89 8.04
CA TYR A 92 -11.09 4.76 7.85
C TYR A 92 -10.72 3.61 6.90
N GLN A 93 -11.32 2.43 7.06
CA GLN A 93 -11.10 1.30 6.14
C GLN A 93 -11.51 1.66 4.70
N SER A 94 -12.68 2.25 4.53
CA SER A 94 -13.26 2.60 3.23
C SER A 94 -12.45 3.69 2.51
N ALA A 95 -12.02 4.72 3.23
CA ALA A 95 -11.21 5.80 2.68
C ALA A 95 -9.86 5.29 2.15
N ASN A 96 -9.18 4.44 2.92
CA ASN A 96 -7.93 3.80 2.50
C ASN A 96 -8.14 2.86 1.32
N LEU A 97 -9.25 2.12 1.29
CA LEU A 97 -9.58 1.27 0.16
C LEU A 97 -9.85 2.08 -1.11
N GLU A 98 -10.49 3.24 -1.00
CA GLU A 98 -10.71 4.15 -2.12
C GLU A 98 -9.40 4.74 -2.63
N LEU A 99 -8.49 5.13 -1.74
CA LEU A 99 -7.14 5.59 -2.11
C LEU A 99 -6.41 4.54 -2.95
N LEU A 100 -6.41 3.27 -2.52
CA LEU A 100 -5.82 2.16 -3.29
C LEU A 100 -6.45 2.01 -4.68
N ARG A 101 -7.78 2.14 -4.77
CA ARG A 101 -8.51 2.07 -6.05
C ARG A 101 -8.10 3.21 -6.99
N ARG A 102 -7.94 4.42 -6.48
CA ARG A 102 -7.49 5.59 -7.26
C ARG A 102 -6.10 5.37 -7.84
N PHE A 103 -5.15 4.91 -7.02
CA PHE A 103 -3.81 4.58 -7.50
C PHE A 103 -3.80 3.45 -8.53
N ALA A 104 -4.55 2.38 -8.30
CA ALA A 104 -4.66 1.29 -9.24
C ALA A 104 -5.27 1.75 -10.57
N ALA A 105 -6.32 2.57 -10.53
CA ALA A 105 -6.94 3.15 -11.73
C ALA A 105 -5.94 4.05 -12.50
N GLN A 106 -5.18 4.89 -11.79
CA GLN A 106 -4.14 5.72 -12.39
C GLN A 106 -3.07 4.88 -13.10
N ALA A 107 -2.55 3.84 -12.46
CA ALA A 107 -1.53 2.97 -13.04
C ALA A 107 -2.07 2.18 -14.25
N ASN A 108 -3.25 1.58 -14.11
CA ASN A 108 -3.94 0.85 -15.18
C ASN A 108 -4.22 1.76 -16.40
N GLY A 109 -4.61 3.02 -16.17
CA GLY A 109 -4.80 4.02 -17.23
C GLY A 109 -3.54 4.35 -18.04
N THR A 110 -2.36 3.97 -17.53
CA THR A 110 -1.07 4.12 -18.24
C THR A 110 -0.54 2.81 -18.83
N GLY A 111 -1.36 1.75 -18.85
CA GLY A 111 -1.01 0.44 -19.42
C GLY A 111 -0.24 -0.48 -18.49
N VAL A 112 -0.03 -0.10 -17.21
CA VAL A 112 0.62 -0.96 -16.21
C VAL A 112 -0.43 -1.78 -15.49
N ALA A 113 -0.42 -3.10 -15.70
CA ALA A 113 -1.33 -4.01 -15.01
C ALA A 113 -1.13 -3.93 -13.48
N THR A 114 -2.18 -3.50 -12.78
CA THR A 114 -2.08 -3.16 -11.35
C THR A 114 -3.17 -3.83 -10.53
N GLU A 115 -2.74 -4.53 -9.48
CA GLU A 115 -3.56 -5.09 -8.41
C GLU A 115 -3.39 -4.26 -7.13
N PHE A 116 -4.38 -4.31 -6.23
CA PHE A 116 -4.24 -3.75 -4.89
C PHE A 116 -4.76 -4.72 -3.82
N ARG A 117 -4.24 -4.60 -2.59
CA ARG A 117 -4.66 -5.36 -1.41
C ARG A 117 -4.66 -4.48 -0.17
N GLN A 118 -5.74 -4.53 0.58
CA GLN A 118 -5.80 -3.99 1.94
C GLN A 118 -5.83 -5.18 2.90
N LEU A 119 -4.91 -5.22 3.86
CA LEU A 119 -4.75 -6.35 4.78
C LEU A 119 -4.65 -5.84 6.22
N VAL A 120 -5.27 -6.55 7.16
CA VAL A 120 -5.16 -6.26 8.60
C VAL A 120 -3.87 -6.85 9.16
N GLY A 121 -3.17 -6.08 9.98
CA GLY A 121 -1.99 -6.50 10.72
C GLY A 121 -0.88 -5.45 10.73
N THR A 122 0.26 -5.79 11.33
CA THR A 122 1.41 -4.88 11.37
C THR A 122 2.04 -4.74 9.98
N PRO A 123 2.53 -3.54 9.59
CA PRO A 123 2.93 -3.25 8.22
C PRO A 123 4.00 -4.21 7.69
N GLY A 124 5.03 -4.50 8.50
CA GLY A 124 6.09 -5.43 8.11
C GLY A 124 5.59 -6.85 7.80
N LYS A 125 4.64 -7.37 8.59
CA LYS A 125 4.05 -8.71 8.36
C LYS A 125 3.17 -8.70 7.12
N VAL A 126 2.36 -7.65 6.96
CA VAL A 126 1.47 -7.48 5.80
C VAL A 126 2.27 -7.40 4.50
N ILE A 127 3.33 -6.59 4.47
CA ILE A 127 4.19 -6.42 3.31
C ILE A 127 4.88 -7.75 2.95
N CYS A 128 5.50 -8.42 3.93
CA CYS A 128 6.12 -9.73 3.71
C CYS A 128 5.11 -10.77 3.19
N LYS A 129 3.91 -10.83 3.77
CA LYS A 129 2.85 -11.74 3.33
C LYS A 129 2.39 -11.44 1.90
N ALA A 130 2.30 -10.17 1.53
CA ALA A 130 1.92 -9.78 0.19
C ALA A 130 3.02 -10.09 -0.84
N ALA A 131 4.29 -10.03 -0.45
CA ALA A 131 5.46 -10.30 -1.31
C ALA A 131 5.71 -11.80 -1.59
N GLN A 132 5.16 -12.70 -0.78
CA GLN A 132 5.34 -14.16 -0.93
C GLN A 132 4.57 -14.77 -2.13
N LYS A 133 3.77 -13.97 -2.85
CA LYS A 133 2.93 -14.39 -3.97
C LYS A 133 3.33 -13.68 -5.25
#